data_AF-A0A920LEN1-F1
#
_entry.id   AF-A0A920LEN1-F1
#
_cell.length_a   1.000
_cell.length_b   1.000
_cell.length_c   1.000
_cell.angle_alpha   90.00
_cell.angle_beta   90.00
_cell.angle_gamma   90.00
#
_symmetry.space_group_name_H-M   'P 1'
#
loop_
_entity.id
_entity.type
_entity.pdbx_description
1 polymer ?
#
loop_
_entity_poly.entity_id
_entity_poly.type
_entity_poly.pdbx_seq_one_letter_code
_entity_poly.pdbx_strand_id
1 'polypeptide(L)' 'MYDYFIELLESKIKNGIKSGVFGADMKVSLINDGPVTIIIDSKNKE' A
#
# COMPACT_ATOMS: atom_id res chain seq x y z
N MET A 1 -7.30 -4.21 11.03
CA MET A 1 -6.32 -3.13 10.79
C MET A 1 -6.06 -2.94 9.29
N TYR A 2 -5.80 -4.01 8.53
CA TYR A 2 -5.58 -3.93 7.08
C TYR A 2 -6.77 -3.32 6.32
N ASP A 3 -7.97 -3.87 6.48
CA ASP A 3 -9.16 -3.40 5.72
C ASP A 3 -9.53 -1.96 6.07
N TYR A 4 -9.54 -1.62 7.37
CA TYR A 4 -9.74 -0.24 7.83
C TYR A 4 -8.75 0.75 7.21
N PHE A 5 -7.49 0.34 7.03
CA PHE A 5 -6.49 1.19 6.39
C PHE A 5 -6.78 1.40 4.89
N ILE A 6 -7.23 0.35 4.19
CA ILE A 6 -7.69 0.44 2.79
C ILE A 6 -8.87 1.39 2.68
N GLU A 7 -9.90 1.22 3.51
CA GLU A 7 -11.09 2.09 3.54
C GLU A 7 -10.71 3.56 3.80
N LEU A 8 -9.78 3.80 4.74
CA LEU A 8 -9.27 5.13 5.01
C LEU A 8 -8.57 5.74 3.79
N LEU A 9 -7.78 4.95 3.05
CA LEU A 9 -7.11 5.42 1.83
C LEU A 9 -8.09 5.66 0.68
N GLU A 10 -9.09 4.80 0.50
CA GLU A 10 -10.17 4.97 -0.49
C GLU A 10 -10.90 6.30 -0.28
N SER A 11 -11.14 6.69 0.96
CA SER A 11 -11.79 7.97 1.28
C SER A 11 -10.93 9.20 0.97
N LYS A 12 -9.60 9.04 0.90
CA LYS A 12 -8.64 10.17 0.79
C LYS A 12 -8.04 10.32 -0.60
N ILE A 13 -7.89 9.24 -1.35
CA ILE A 13 -7.23 9.22 -2.65
C ILE A 13 -8.27 9.29 -3.76
N LYS A 14 -8.18 10.31 -4.60
CA LYS A 14 -8.99 10.41 -5.82
C LYS A 14 -8.49 9.38 -6.84
N ASN A 15 -9.42 8.85 -7.65
CA ASN A 15 -9.19 7.86 -8.72
C ASN A 15 -9.07 6.40 -8.25
N GLY A 16 -9.41 6.12 -6.98
CA GLY A 16 -9.48 4.77 -6.44
C GLY A 16 -8.10 4.17 -6.15
N ILE A 17 -8.07 3.20 -5.25
CA ILE A 17 -6.86 2.45 -4.91
C ILE A 17 -7.03 1.01 -5.36
N LYS A 18 -5.90 0.31 -5.50
CA LYS A 18 -5.88 -1.14 -5.73
C LYS A 18 -5.26 -1.80 -4.53
N SER A 19 -5.85 -2.90 -4.09
CA SER A 19 -5.37 -3.71 -2.97
C SER A 19 -5.29 -5.19 -3.37
N GLY A 20 -4.58 -5.97 -2.55
CA GLY A 20 -4.59 -7.43 -2.62
C GLY A 20 -5.63 -8.03 -1.66
N VAL A 21 -5.47 -9.31 -1.36
CA VAL A 21 -6.31 -10.03 -0.39
C VAL A 21 -5.45 -10.48 0.78
N PHE A 22 -5.83 -10.10 2.00
CA PHE A 22 -5.10 -10.48 3.20
C PHE A 22 -5.18 -11.99 3.44
N GLY A 23 -4.03 -12.62 3.73
CA GLY A 23 -3.93 -14.06 3.99
C GLY A 23 -3.96 -14.96 2.75
N ALA A 24 -4.03 -14.40 1.54
CA ALA A 24 -3.95 -15.15 0.30
C ALA A 24 -2.50 -15.34 -0.18
N ASP A 25 -2.23 -16.43 -0.89
CA ASP A 25 -0.99 -16.57 -1.66
C ASP A 25 -1.06 -15.65 -2.89
N MET A 26 -0.21 -14.62 -2.90
CA MET A 26 -0.22 -13.59 -3.93
C MET A 26 1.08 -13.58 -4.73
N LYS A 27 0.96 -13.67 -6.05
CA LYS A 27 2.06 -13.43 -6.99
C LYS A 27 1.99 -12.00 -7.49
N VAL A 28 2.79 -11.12 -6.91
CA VAL A 28 2.80 -9.68 -7.24
C VAL A 28 3.93 -9.37 -8.22
N SER A 29 3.60 -8.81 -9.38
CA SER A 29 4.59 -8.27 -10.32
C SER A 29 4.84 -6.79 -10.02
N LEU A 30 6.10 -6.39 -9.92
CA LEU A 30 6.52 -5.00 -9.69
C LEU A 30 7.47 -4.56 -10.82
N ILE A 31 7.10 -3.51 -11.55
CA ILE A 31 7.97 -2.83 -12.51
C ILE A 31 8.36 -1.49 -11.86
N ASN A 32 9.65 -1.32 -11.54
CA ASN A 32 10.15 -0.09 -10.93
C ASN A 32 10.87 0.76 -12.00
N ASP A 33 10.22 1.82 -12.46
CA ASP A 33 10.76 2.76 -13.45
C ASP A 33 11.53 3.89 -12.74
N GLY A 34 12.86 3.75 -12.62
CA GLY A 34 13.69 4.60 -11.75
C GLY A 34 15.07 4.00 -11.44
N PRO A 35 15.32 3.32 -10.30
CA PRO A 35 14.43 2.94 -9.20
C PRO A 35 14.65 3.78 -7.91
N VAL A 36 13.58 4.21 -7.26
CA VAL A 36 13.60 4.86 -5.93
C VAL A 36 12.79 4.02 -4.95
N THR A 37 13.36 3.73 -3.78
CA THR A 37 12.70 2.98 -2.71
C THR A 37 12.67 3.83 -1.44
N ILE A 38 11.48 4.03 -0.88
CA ILE A 38 11.26 4.79 0.35
C ILE A 38 10.73 3.83 1.43
N ILE A 39 11.34 3.85 2.61
CA ILE A 39 10.92 3.06 3.78
C ILE A 39 10.37 4.05 4.82
N ILE A 40 9.19 3.76 5.37
CA ILE A 40 8.52 4.59 6.37
C ILE A 40 8.10 3.69 7.53
N ASP A 41 8.43 4.10 8.76
CA ASP A 41 7.93 3.46 9.98
C ASP A 41 7.06 4.45 10.76
N SER A 42 5.79 4.10 10.96
CA SER A 42 4.84 4.93 11.72
C SER A 42 5.27 5.25 13.16
N LYS A 43 6.11 4.39 13.78
CA LYS A 43 6.62 4.55 15.15
C LYS A 43 7.91 5.37 15.19
N ASN A 44 8.70 5.33 14.13
CA ASN A 44 9.95 6.08 14.01
C ASN A 44 9.79 7.24 13.04
N LYS A 45 9.48 8.43 13.59
CA LYS A 45 9.09 9.63 12.82
C LYS A 45 10.26 10.57 12.49
N GLU A 46 11.49 10.10 12.66
CA GLU A 46 12.72 10.84 12.33
C GLU A 46 13.00 10.87 10.83
#